data_AF-A0A0B6XWD3-F1
#
_entry.id   AF-A0A0B6XWD3-F1
#
_cell.length_a   1.000
_cell.length_b   1.000
_cell.length_c   1.000
_cell.angle_alpha   90.00
_cell.angle_beta   90.00
_cell.angle_gamma   90.00
#
_symmetry.space_group_name_H-M   'P 1'
#
loop_
_entity.id
_entity.type
_entity.pdbx_description
1 polymer ?
#
loop_
_entity_poly.entity_id
_entity_poly.type
_entity_poly.pdbx_seq_one_letter_code
_entity_poly.pdbx_strand_id
1 'polypeptide(L)' 'AFALWLETWAKIYPQGSNSREVIQFIHDNYYLVNLVDNEYPKETVLWDIVDEMLTLAGRKKESICA' A
#
# COMPACT_ATOMS: atom_id res chain seq x y z
N ALA A 1 -10.06 4.11 -9.47
CA ALA A 1 -8.79 4.37 -8.76
C ALA A 1 -7.61 3.68 -9.45
N PHE A 2 -7.60 2.34 -9.58
CA PHE A 2 -6.46 1.60 -10.14
C PHE A 2 -6.05 2.00 -11.57
N ALA A 3 -7.01 2.22 -12.49
CA ALA A 3 -6.70 2.60 -13.87
C ALA A 3 -5.78 3.83 -14.00
N LEU A 4 -5.86 4.80 -13.08
CA LEU A 4 -5.02 6.00 -13.10
C LEU A 4 -3.53 5.69 -12.95
N TRP A 5 -3.16 4.61 -12.26
CA TRP A 5 -1.78 4.17 -12.14
C TRP A 5 -1.17 3.83 -13.50
N LEU A 6 -1.92 3.13 -14.36
CA LEU A 6 -1.43 2.74 -15.68
C LEU A 6 -1.67 3.83 -16.73
N GLU A 7 -2.82 4.49 -16.67
CA GLU A 7 -3.25 5.40 -17.73
C GLU A 7 -2.66 6.80 -17.63
N THR A 8 -2.24 7.20 -16.42
CA THR A 8 -1.64 8.50 -16.16
C THR A 8 -0.18 8.35 -15.75
N TRP A 9 0.12 7.61 -14.68
CA TRP A 9 1.48 7.57 -14.13
C TRP A 9 2.42 6.70 -14.97
N ALA A 10 2.04 5.46 -15.31
CA ALA A 10 2.92 4.55 -16.05
C ALA A 10 3.26 5.04 -17.46
N LYS A 11 2.37 5.82 -18.10
CA LYS A 11 2.56 6.32 -19.47
C LYS A 11 3.67 7.35 -19.62
N ILE A 12 4.09 8.02 -18.54
CA ILE A 12 5.22 8.97 -18.61
C ILE A 12 6.57 8.24 -18.77
N TYR A 13 6.59 6.93 -18.57
CA TYR A 13 7.78 6.10 -18.70
C TYR A 13 7.72 5.25 -19.98
N PRO A 14 8.86 5.07 -20.67
CA PRO A 14 8.94 4.18 -21.83
C PRO A 14 8.48 2.75 -21.51
N GLN A 15 7.94 2.07 -22.53
CA GLN A 15 7.66 0.63 -22.42
C GLN A 15 8.95 -0.15 -22.13
N GLY A 16 8.88 -1.15 -21.25
CA GLY A 16 10.04 -1.96 -20.84
C GLY A 16 11.04 -1.26 -19.91
N SER A 17 10.74 -0.04 -19.44
CA SER A 17 11.58 0.61 -18.42
C SER A 17 11.30 0.06 -17.02
N ASN A 18 12.34 -0.04 -16.19
CA ASN A 18 12.21 -0.46 -14.79
C ASN A 18 11.19 0.40 -14.02
N SER A 19 11.13 1.71 -14.29
CA SER A 19 10.15 2.61 -13.66
C SER A 19 8.71 2.20 -13.97
N ARG A 20 8.42 1.78 -15.20
CA ARG A 20 7.09 1.31 -15.60
C ARG A 20 6.75 -0.04 -14.98
N GLU A 21 7.73 -0.94 -14.84
CA GLU A 21 7.55 -2.22 -14.18
C GLU A 21 7.19 -2.06 -12.70
N VAL A 22 7.82 -1.13 -11.98
CA VAL A 22 7.46 -0.84 -10.58
C VAL A 22 6.01 -0.38 -10.46
N ILE A 23 5.55 0.50 -11.34
CA ILE A 23 4.15 0.98 -11.31
C ILE A 23 3.17 -0.14 -11.66
N GLN A 24 3.51 -0.98 -12.63
CA GLN A 24 2.72 -2.15 -12.99
C GLN A 24 2.61 -3.12 -11.80
N PHE A 25 3.72 -3.37 -11.11
CA PHE A 25 3.75 -4.21 -9.91
C PHE A 25 2.83 -3.66 -8.81
N ILE A 26 2.86 -2.34 -8.55
CA ILE A 26 1.96 -1.71 -7.57
C ILE A 26 0.50 -1.90 -7.98
N HIS A 27 0.16 -1.60 -9.24
CA HIS A 27 -1.20 -1.75 -9.76
C HIS A 27 -1.74 -3.19 -9.59
N ASP A 28 -0.91 -4.20 -9.85
CA ASP A 28 -1.35 -5.60 -9.88
C ASP A 28 -1.37 -6.26 -8.49
N ASN A 29 -0.60 -5.75 -7.52
CA ASN A 29 -0.37 -6.44 -6.24
C ASN A 29 -0.88 -5.68 -5.00
N TYR A 30 -1.22 -4.39 -5.10
CA TYR A 30 -1.61 -3.58 -3.94
C TYR A 30 -3.12 -3.47 -3.80
N TYR A 31 -3.59 -3.38 -2.55
CA TYR A 31 -5.00 -3.16 -2.24
C TYR A 31 -5.28 -1.68 -1.96
N LEU A 32 -6.44 -1.21 -2.42
CA LEU A 32 -6.99 0.08 -2.02
C LEU A 32 -7.93 -0.16 -0.84
N VAL A 33 -7.56 0.34 0.33
CA VAL A 33 -8.30 0.13 1.58
C VAL A 33 -8.84 1.48 2.05
N ASN A 34 -10.07 1.48 2.55
CA ASN A 34 -10.68 2.60 3.24
C ASN A 34 -11.00 2.18 4.67
N LEU A 35 -10.62 3.00 5.65
CA LEU A 35 -10.90 2.77 7.07
C LEU A 35 -11.70 3.96 7.61
N VAL A 36 -12.74 3.67 8.39
CA VAL A 36 -13.58 4.68 9.03
C VAL A 36 -13.61 4.38 10.51
N ASP A 37 -13.24 5.38 11.30
CA ASP A 37 -13.45 5.38 12.74
C ASP A 37 -14.84 5.94 13.05
N ASN A 38 -15.67 5.15 13.73
CA ASN A 38 -17.06 5.51 14.02
C ASN A 38 -17.25 6.13 15.41
N GLU A 39 -16.20 6.21 16.24
CA GLU A 39 -16.31 6.55 17.67
C GLU A 39 -16.09 8.05 17.96
N TYR A 40 -16.70 8.94 17.17
CA TYR A 40 -16.64 10.39 17.42
C TYR A 40 -17.42 10.81 18.69
N PRO A 41 -16.90 11.69 19.57
CA PRO A 41 -15.74 12.56 19.41
C PRO A 41 -14.45 12.07 20.09
N LYS A 42 -14.30 10.76 20.33
CA LYS A 42 -13.06 10.23 20.90
C LYS A 42 -11.88 10.47 19.96
N GLU A 43 -10.68 10.37 20.50
CA GLU A 43 -9.47 10.35 19.68
C GLU A 43 -9.48 9.17 18.70
N THR A 44 -8.85 9.35 17.54
CA THR A 44 -8.94 8.36 16.47
C THR A 44 -8.03 7.17 16.69
N VAL A 45 -8.54 5.97 16.45
CA VAL A 45 -7.77 4.71 16.57
C VAL A 45 -7.00 4.34 15.31
N LEU A 46 -7.16 5.11 14.23
CA LEU A 46 -6.59 4.74 12.92
C LEU A 46 -5.05 4.67 12.93
N TRP A 47 -4.39 5.48 13.75
CA TRP A 47 -2.93 5.49 13.86
C TRP A 47 -2.41 4.23 14.57
N ASP A 48 -3.05 3.84 15.67
CA ASP A 48 -2.71 2.63 16.42
C ASP A 48 -2.83 1.38 15.54
N ILE A 49 -3.88 1.30 14.72
CA ILE A 49 -4.10 0.20 13.77
C ILE A 49 -2.94 0.11 12.76
N VAL A 50 -2.44 1.23 12.25
CA VAL A 50 -1.32 1.25 11.29
C VAL A 50 -0.02 0.83 11.99
N ASP A 51 0.24 1.32 13.19
CA ASP A 51 1.44 0.98 13.96
C ASP A 51 1.48 -0.51 14.36
N GLU A 52 0.34 -1.06 14.77
CA GLU A 52 0.20 -2.50 15.02
C GLU A 52 0.45 -3.33 13.76
N MET A 53 -0.12 -2.91 12.62
CA MET A 53 0.07 -3.59 11.34
C MET A 53 1.54 -3.57 10.88
N LEU A 54 2.25 -2.45 11.05
CA LEU A 54 3.69 -2.33 10.78
C LEU A 54 4.50 -3.23 11.71
N THR A 55 4.15 -3.29 12.99
CA THR A 55 4.80 -4.15 13.99
C THR A 55 4.65 -5.63 13.63
N LEU A 56 3.44 -6.06 13.25
CA LEU A 56 3.17 -7.42 12.81
C LEU A 56 3.92 -7.77 11.51
N ALA A 57 3.98 -6.85 10.55
CA ALA A 57 4.72 -7.03 9.31
C ALA A 57 6.23 -7.19 9.54
N GLY A 58 6.80 -6.41 10.48
CA GLY A 58 8.20 -6.55 10.91
C GLY A 58 8.52 -7.93 11.47
N ARG A 59 7.68 -8.43 12.38
CA ARG A 59 7.84 -9.77 13.01
C ARG A 59 7.81 -10.92 11.99
N LYS A 60 6.98 -10.79 10.95
CA LYS A 60 6.88 -11.82 9.89
C LYS A 60 8.18 -11.97 9.10
N LYS A 61 8.98 -10.90 8.99
CA LYS A 61 10.26 -10.90 8.28
C LYS A 61 11.35 -11.66 9.03
N GLU A 62 11.34 -11.63 10.37
CA GLU A 62 12.32 -12.31 11.22
C GLU A 62 12.09 -13.83 11.30
N SER A 63 10.83 -14.28 11.32
CA SER A 63 10.51 -15.72 11.38
C SER A 63 10.75 -16.50 10.07
N ILE A 64 10.98 -15.81 8.94
CA ILE A 64 11.25 -16.45 7.64
C ILE A 64 12.77 -16.62 7.40
N CYS A 65 13.61 -15.88 8.13
CA CYS A 65 15.07 -15.92 8.01
C CYS A 65 15.77 -16.69 9.15
N ALA A 66 15.02 -17.37 10.02
CA ALA A 66 15.50 -18.27 11.07
C ALA A 66 15.23 -19.74 10.70
#